data_AF-A0A016T3A9-F1
#
_entry.id   AF-A0A016T3A9-F1
#
_cell.length_a   1.000
_cell.length_b   1.000
_cell.length_c   1.000
_cell.angle_alpha   90.00
_cell.angle_beta   90.00
_cell.angle_gamma   90.00
#
_symmetry.space_group_name_H-M   'P 1'
#
loop_
_entity.id
_entity.type
_entity.pdbx_description
1 polymer ?
#
loop_
_entity_poly.entity_id
_entity_poly.type
_entity_poly.pdbx_seq_one_letter_code
_entity_poly.pdbx_strand_id
1 'polypeptide(L)'
;MVDYIRLAIGAMFNAIVWTMLALNIFVIACILKGRLHVKEDNSVFALASFNICCDIFQLILHVCYIGPAIISGKWFFEGQSSLGVTIISTIFLWLWFLGSLVQILFATNR
;
A
#
# COMPACT_ATOMS: atom_id res chain seq x y z
N MET A 1 29.50 10.27 -3.48
CA MET A 1 29.26 9.27 -2.40
C MET A 1 27.78 9.23 -2.01
N VAL A 2 27.13 10.39 -1.83
CA VAL A 2 25.70 10.51 -1.51
C VAL A 2 24.78 9.85 -2.55
N ASP A 3 25.10 9.94 -3.85
CA ASP A 3 24.26 9.38 -4.91
C ASP A 3 24.21 7.84 -4.91
N TYR A 4 25.33 7.17 -4.61
CA TYR A 4 25.38 5.70 -4.54
C TYR A 4 24.57 5.16 -3.35
N ILE A 5 24.63 5.85 -2.21
CA ILE A 5 23.86 5.50 -1.01
C ILE A 5 22.36 5.71 -1.28
N ARG A 6 21.98 6.83 -1.90
CA ARG A 6 20.57 7.10 -2.25
C ARG A 6 20.02 6.06 -3.21
N LEU A 7 20.80 5.65 -4.20
CA LEU A 7 20.40 4.66 -5.19
C LEU A 7 20.32 3.25 -4.58
N ALA A 8 21.24 2.87 -3.70
CA ALA A 8 21.20 1.60 -2.98
C ALA A 8 19.98 1.51 -2.03
N ILE A 9 19.72 2.57 -1.25
CA ILE A 9 18.55 2.64 -0.36
C ILE A 9 17.27 2.62 -1.18
N GLY A 10 17.19 3.41 -2.25
CA GLY A 10 16.03 3.45 -3.14
C GLY A 10 15.74 2.10 -3.79
N ALA A 11 16.77 1.39 -4.26
CA ALA A 11 16.63 0.06 -4.84
C ALA A 11 16.15 -0.97 -3.82
N MET A 12 16.75 -0.98 -2.62
CA MET A 12 16.36 -1.91 -1.54
C MET A 12 14.92 -1.65 -1.09
N PHE A 13 14.55 -0.38 -0.90
CA PHE A 13 13.20 0.01 -0.50
C PHE A 13 12.18 -0.40 -1.58
N ASN A 14 12.47 -0.12 -2.85
CA ASN A 14 11.58 -0.50 -3.95
C ASN A 14 11.40 -2.03 -4.03
N ALA A 15 12.47 -2.81 -3.84
CA ALA A 15 12.39 -4.27 -3.82
C ALA A 15 11.48 -4.80 -2.69
N ILE A 16 11.54 -4.21 -1.50
CA ILE A 16 10.67 -4.55 -0.37
C ILE A 16 9.21 -4.24 -0.71
N VAL A 17 8.93 -3.04 -1.22
CA VAL A 17 7.56 -2.62 -1.56
C VAL A 17 6.96 -3.49 -2.66
N TRP A 18 7.74 -3.85 -3.68
CA TRP A 18 7.30 -4.80 -4.72
C TRP A 18 6.96 -6.18 -4.16
N THR A 19 7.78 -6.67 -3.22
CA THR A 19 7.53 -7.95 -2.55
C THR A 19 6.25 -7.88 -1.73
N MET A 20 6.03 -6.79 -0.98
CA MET A 20 4.81 -6.57 -0.21
C MET A 20 3.57 -6.51 -1.10
N LEU A 21 3.65 -5.85 -2.27
CA LEU A 21 2.55 -5.78 -3.22
C LEU A 21 2.21 -7.17 -3.78
N ALA A 22 3.22 -7.95 -4.17
CA ALA A 22 3.03 -9.31 -4.66
C ALA A 22 2.37 -10.22 -3.62
N LEU A 23 2.81 -10.14 -2.35
CA LEU A 23 2.22 -10.90 -1.25
C LEU A 23 0.77 -10.48 -1.00
N ASN A 24 0.44 -9.20 -1.00
CA ASN A 24 -0.94 -8.74 -0.81
C ASN A 24 -1.87 -9.20 -1.95
N ILE A 25 -1.41 -9.14 -3.20
CA ILE A 25 -2.14 -9.67 -4.36
C ILE A 25 -2.33 -11.19 -4.23
N PHE A 26 -1.32 -11.91 -3.76
CA PHE A 26 -1.43 -13.34 -3.51
C PHE A 26 -2.48 -13.65 -2.44
N VAL A 27 -2.46 -12.94 -1.31
CA VAL A 27 -3.42 -13.15 -0.21
C VAL A 27 -4.85 -12.86 -0.66
N ILE A 28 -5.10 -11.76 -1.38
CA ILE A 28 -6.46 -11.46 -1.86
C ILE A 28 -6.95 -12.51 -2.87
N ALA A 29 -6.06 -13.01 -3.74
CA ALA A 29 -6.38 -14.10 -4.66
C ALA A 29 -6.73 -15.40 -3.91
N CYS A 30 -5.99 -15.72 -2.85
CA CYS A 30 -6.30 -16.84 -1.97
C CYS A 30 -7.64 -16.68 -1.25
N ILE A 31 -7.96 -15.48 -0.74
CA ILE A 31 -9.24 -15.20 -0.08
C ILE A 31 -10.40 -15.35 -1.07
N LEU A 32 -10.29 -14.79 -2.28
CA LEU A 32 -11.31 -14.92 -3.32
C LEU A 32 -11.53 -16.38 -3.72
N LYS A 33 -10.45 -17.15 -3.91
CA LYS A 33 -10.52 -18.58 -4.22
C LYS A 33 -11.10 -19.39 -3.05
N GLY A 34 -10.77 -19.04 -1.82
CA GLY A 34 -11.30 -19.68 -0.60
C GLY A 34 -12.78 -19.42 -0.39
N ARG A 35 -13.24 -18.17 -0.59
CA ARG A 35 -14.66 -17.80 -0.54
C ARG A 35 -15.49 -18.60 -1.55
N LEU A 36 -14.93 -18.86 -2.73
CA LEU A 36 -15.58 -19.65 -3.77
C LEU A 36 -15.87 -21.10 -3.34
N HIS A 37 -15.05 -21.66 -2.43
CA HIS A 37 -15.18 -23.04 -1.95
C HIS A 37 -16.02 -23.15 -0.67
N VAL A 38 -15.99 -22.16 0.23
CA VAL A 38 -16.56 -22.31 1.58
C VAL A 38 -17.99 -21.80 1.71
N LYS A 39 -18.50 -20.95 0.80
CA LYS A 39 -19.91 -20.45 0.76
C LYS A 39 -20.48 -19.87 2.08
N GLU A 40 -19.67 -19.66 3.11
CA GLU A 40 -20.06 -18.94 4.31
C GLU A 40 -19.74 -17.45 4.15
N ASP A 41 -20.78 -16.62 4.19
CA ASP A 41 -20.65 -15.17 4.30
C ASP A 41 -20.27 -14.79 5.72
N ASN A 42 -19.01 -14.97 6.05
CA ASN A 42 -18.47 -14.51 7.32
C ASN A 42 -17.91 -13.08 7.14
N SER A 43 -18.44 -12.15 7.94
CA SER A 43 -18.14 -10.70 7.90
C SER A 43 -16.65 -10.41 8.06
N VAL A 44 -15.95 -11.27 8.80
CA VAL A 44 -14.49 -11.26 9.02
C VAL A 44 -13.72 -11.33 7.68
N PHE A 45 -14.17 -12.14 6.72
CA PHE A 45 -13.50 -12.23 5.41
C PHE A 45 -13.74 -10.98 4.55
N ALA A 46 -14.91 -10.35 4.67
CA ALA A 46 -15.21 -9.11 3.96
C ALA A 46 -14.34 -7.96 4.47
N LEU A 47 -14.22 -7.82 5.80
CA LEU A 47 -13.31 -6.88 6.46
C LEU A 47 -11.84 -7.15 6.06
N ALA A 48 -11.43 -8.41 5.95
CA ALA A 48 -10.04 -8.79 5.64
C ALA A 48 -9.69 -8.40 4.21
N SER A 49 -10.59 -8.73 3.28
CA SER A 49 -10.46 -8.39 1.87
C SER A 49 -10.39 -6.88 1.69
N PHE A 50 -11.20 -6.13 2.43
CA PHE A 50 -11.19 -4.67 2.37
C PHE A 50 -9.90 -4.06 2.91
N ASN A 51 -9.38 -4.56 4.04
CA ASN A 51 -8.08 -4.11 4.57
C ASN A 51 -6.94 -4.35 3.57
N ILE A 52 -6.86 -5.57 3.01
CA ILE A 52 -5.83 -5.91 2.02
C ILE A 52 -5.98 -5.06 0.76
N CYS A 53 -7.20 -4.75 0.35
CA CYS A 53 -7.45 -3.85 -0.78
C CYS A 53 -6.88 -2.45 -0.52
N CYS A 54 -7.07 -1.91 0.70
CA CYS A 54 -6.49 -0.62 1.10
C CYS A 54 -4.95 -0.67 1.07
N ASP A 55 -4.36 -1.75 1.60
CA ASP A 55 -2.91 -1.97 1.57
C ASP A 55 -2.37 -2.03 0.12
N ILE A 56 -3.07 -2.70 -0.79
CA ILE A 56 -2.70 -2.75 -2.23
C ILE A 56 -2.71 -1.35 -2.84
N PHE A 57 -3.77 -0.56 -2.64
CA PHE A 57 -3.84 0.80 -3.18
C PHE A 57 -2.74 1.69 -2.62
N GLN A 58 -2.45 1.57 -1.33
CA GLN A 58 -1.38 2.31 -0.68
C GLN A 58 0.01 1.91 -1.24
N LEU A 59 0.24 0.61 -1.44
CA LEU A 59 1.47 0.08 -2.04
C LEU A 59 1.62 0.50 -3.51
N ILE A 60 0.55 0.54 -4.29
CA ILE A 60 0.59 1.03 -5.69
C ILE A 60 1.04 2.50 -5.71
N LEU A 61 0.44 3.35 -4.87
CA LEU A 61 0.88 4.76 -4.75
C LEU A 61 2.35 4.85 -4.35
N HIS A 62 2.80 3.97 -3.46
CA HIS A 62 4.19 3.94 -3.03
C HIS A 62 5.16 3.55 -4.16
N VAL A 63 4.83 2.52 -4.95
CA VAL A 63 5.66 2.06 -6.07
C VAL A 63 5.64 3.07 -7.22
N CYS A 64 4.50 3.68 -7.51
CA CYS A 64 4.36 4.60 -8.64
C CYS A 64 4.90 6.00 -8.35
N TYR A 65 4.86 6.46 -7.09
CA TYR A 65 5.19 7.84 -6.75
C TYR A 65 6.42 7.95 -5.85
N ILE A 66 6.41 7.28 -4.71
CA ILE A 66 7.45 7.45 -3.68
C ILE A 66 8.76 6.77 -4.09
N GLY A 67 8.70 5.54 -4.62
CA GLY A 67 9.89 4.80 -5.07
C GLY A 67 10.71 5.55 -6.13
N PRO A 68 10.08 5.99 -7.25
CA PRO A 68 10.75 6.77 -8.28
C PRO A 68 11.28 8.12 -7.79
N ALA A 69 10.57 8.78 -6.88
CA ALA A 69 11.02 10.04 -6.28
C ALA A 69 12.30 9.87 -5.44
N ILE A 70 12.42 8.77 -4.68
CA ILE A 70 13.64 8.46 -3.90
C ILE A 70 14.84 8.20 -4.82
N ILE A 71 14.65 7.44 -5.89
CA ILE A 71 15.72 7.09 -6.83
C ILE A 71 16.17 8.34 -7.61
N SER A 72 15.23 9.09 -8.19
CA SER A 72 15.53 10.29 -8.98
C SER A 72 16.01 11.46 -8.10
N GLY A 73 15.67 11.46 -6.82
CA GLY A 73 15.94 12.55 -5.88
C GLY A 73 15.23 13.85 -6.24
N LYS A 74 14.25 13.77 -7.14
CA LYS A 74 13.41 14.87 -7.57
C LYS A 74 11.96 14.45 -7.39
N TRP A 75 11.15 15.39 -6.92
CA TRP A 75 9.72 15.21 -6.89
C TRP A 75 9.18 15.15 -8.32
N PHE A 76 8.16 14.30 -8.54
CA PHE A 76 7.53 14.16 -9.85
C PHE A 76 6.80 15.44 -10.29
N PHE A 77 6.36 16.25 -9.31
CA PHE A 77 5.83 17.59 -9.51
C PHE A 77 6.83 18.65 -9.04
N GLU A 78 6.78 19.85 -9.64
CA GLU A 78 7.65 20.98 -9.29
C GLU A 78 7.47 21.40 -7.83
N GLY A 79 8.36 20.90 -6.97
CA GLY A 79 8.48 21.31 -5.57
C GLY A 79 7.61 20.51 -4.60
N GLN A 80 8.12 20.37 -3.37
CA GLN A 80 7.46 19.67 -2.26
C GLN A 80 6.10 20.29 -1.88
N SER A 81 5.89 21.58 -2.17
CA SER A 81 4.65 22.33 -1.94
C SER A 81 3.67 22.29 -3.11
N SER A 82 3.94 21.49 -4.14
CA SER A 82 3.03 21.34 -5.27
C SER A 82 1.69 20.73 -4.82
N LEU A 83 0.60 21.23 -5.40
CA LEU A 83 -0.76 20.76 -5.17
C LEU A 83 -0.85 19.24 -5.45
N GLY A 84 -0.13 18.74 -6.46
CA GLY A 84 -0.07 17.30 -6.78
C GLY A 84 0.56 16.45 -5.67
N VAL A 85 1.65 16.91 -5.05
CA VAL A 85 2.29 16.23 -3.91
C VAL A 85 1.34 16.16 -2.73
N THR A 86 0.64 17.27 -2.45
CA THR A 86 -0.33 17.36 -1.34
C THR A 86 -1.50 16.43 -1.54
N ILE A 87 -2.08 16.36 -2.74
CA ILE A 87 -3.18 15.43 -3.04
C ILE A 87 -2.75 13.99 -2.83
N ILE A 88 -1.61 13.59 -3.40
CA ILE A 88 -1.14 12.19 -3.31
C ILE A 88 -0.84 11.83 -1.84
N SER A 89 -0.20 12.74 -1.10
CA SER A 89 0.08 12.55 0.33
C SER A 89 -1.20 12.43 1.16
N THR A 90 -2.23 13.21 0.82
CA THR A 90 -3.53 13.17 1.50
C THR A 90 -4.23 11.84 1.24
N ILE A 91 -4.25 11.37 -0.02
CA ILE A 91 -4.85 10.07 -0.38
C ILE A 91 -4.11 8.93 0.32
N PHE A 92 -2.78 8.99 0.36
CA PHE A 92 -1.96 7.99 1.05
C PHE A 92 -2.30 7.91 2.54
N LEU A 93 -2.37 9.06 3.23
CA LEU A 93 -2.75 9.13 4.65
C LEU A 93 -4.18 8.66 4.88
N TRP A 94 -5.10 8.99 3.97
CA TRP A 94 -6.49 8.57 4.06
C TRP A 94 -6.64 7.04 3.94
N LEU A 95 -5.96 6.41 2.97
CA LEU A 95 -5.93 4.95 2.82
C LEU A 95 -5.34 4.28 4.07
N TRP A 96 -4.25 4.82 4.61
CA TRP A 96 -3.63 4.31 5.82
C TRP A 96 -4.55 4.41 7.05
N PHE A 97 -5.22 5.55 7.22
CA PHE A 97 -6.18 5.74 8.29
C PHE A 97 -7.35 4.76 8.19
N LEU A 98 -7.87 4.58 6.98
CA LEU A 98 -8.99 3.69 6.71
C LEU A 98 -8.62 2.22 6.95
N GLY A 99 -7.43 1.76 6.53
CA GLY A 99 -6.92 0.43 6.89
C GLY A 99 -6.77 0.25 8.41
N SER A 100 -6.26 1.27 9.11
CA SER A 100 -6.14 1.24 10.57
C SER A 100 -7.51 1.10 11.28
N LEU A 101 -8.54 1.80 10.79
CA LEU A 101 -9.90 1.65 11.33
C LEU A 101 -10.45 0.22 11.14
N VAL A 102 -10.17 -0.40 10.01
CA VAL A 102 -10.60 -1.79 9.73
C VAL A 102 -9.90 -2.77 10.66
N GLN A 103 -8.61 -2.55 10.96
CA GLN A 103 -7.88 -3.35 11.95
C GLN A 103 -8.43 -3.18 13.36
N ILE A 104 -8.87 -1.97 13.74
CA ILE A 104 -9.57 -1.74 15.02
C ILE A 104 -10.91 -2.49 15.04
N LEU A 105 -11.68 -2.43 13.95
CA LEU A 105 -12.95 -3.17 13.82
C LEU A 105 -12.73 -4.68 13.98
N PHE A 106 -11.65 -5.22 13.42
CA PHE A 106 -11.24 -6.60 13.64
C PHE A 106 -11.01 -6.95 15.10
N ALA A 107 -10.35 -6.06 15.84
CA ALA A 107 -10.09 -6.26 17.26
C ALA A 107 -11.38 -6.23 18.09
N THR A 108 -12.37 -5.42 17.68
CA THR A 108 -13.65 -5.30 18.40
C THR A 108 -14.70 -6.35 18.01
N ASN A 109 -14.60 -6.94 16.81
CA ASN A 109 -15.56 -7.93 16.29
C ASN A 109 -15.11 -9.39 16.53
N ARG A 110 -14.09 -9.59 17.38
CA ARG A 110 -13.64 -10.89 17.90
C ARG A 110 -14.35 -11.19 19.20
#